data_AF-A0AAV0LUM4-F1
#
_entry.id   AF-A0AAV0LUM4-F1
#
_cell.length_a   1.000
_cell.length_b   1.000
_cell.length_c   1.000
_cell.angle_alpha   90.00
_cell.angle_beta   90.00
_cell.angle_gamma   90.00
#
_symmetry.space_group_name_H-M   'P 1'
#
loop_
_entity.id
_entity.type
_entity.pdbx_description
1 polymer ?
#
loop_
_entity_poly.entity_id
_entity_poly.type
_entity_poly.pdbx_seq_one_letter_code
_entity_poly.pdbx_strand_id
1 'polypeptide(L)'
;MWWPANLVQVSLFRALHETERRTKGGYTRLQFFTIVFICSFAYYAFPGYFIPSISTVSVICLIWTRSVTAQQVGSGLNGLGVASFGLDWATVGNVHHAKRFPIFSSDTFDSTGQPYNITRIINDKSFDINLSAYDGYSKIHLSIFFAFVYGLSFATLTATISHVALFDGQDLFKKATAASKERFADVHTRMMKRNYDAVPQWWFILVLALSFAMALFAVEGFGQQLQLPWWGLIFACALAMVSTLPIGIIQATTNNQIGLNVITELMIGYAYPGKPLANVAFKTYGYISMSQALSFVQDFKLGHYMKIPPKSMFIVQLVGTLVASSVYFGTAWWILESVPNVCDLDVLPEGSPWTCPGYDVFYSASIIWGVVSPRRMFGDLGIYREQYWVFLLGLLAPFPHKKWIKLIHMPLILGASASMPPAKPVHYWSWAAVGFFFNYYLYKKHKGWWARHAYILSAAMDAGVAFMGILLFFALQSKDIYGPNWWGLDASDHCTLAKCPTAPGVQVQGCPAIS
;
A
#
# COMPACT_ATOMS: atom_id res chain seq x y z
N MET A 1 19.92 -6.86 -12.97
CA MET A 1 18.48 -6.58 -13.13
C MET A 1 18.28 -5.08 -13.24
N TRP A 2 17.29 -4.65 -14.02
CA TRP A 2 16.87 -3.25 -14.11
C TRP A 2 16.00 -2.90 -12.89
N TRP A 3 15.81 -1.63 -12.57
CA TRP A 3 14.96 -1.16 -11.47
C TRP A 3 14.27 0.11 -11.97
N PRO A 4 13.07 0.02 -12.56
CA PRO A 4 12.46 1.12 -13.31
C PRO A 4 12.22 2.38 -12.46
N ALA A 5 11.81 2.23 -11.18
CA ALA A 5 11.61 3.36 -10.27
C ALA A 5 12.86 4.24 -10.14
N ASN A 6 14.06 3.64 -10.14
CA ASN A 6 15.30 4.41 -10.03
C ASN A 6 15.59 5.28 -11.24
N LEU A 7 14.99 5.00 -12.41
CA LEU A 7 15.23 5.79 -13.61
C LEU A 7 14.72 7.21 -13.46
N VAL A 8 13.65 7.40 -12.70
CA VAL A 8 13.10 8.71 -12.36
C VAL A 8 14.13 9.50 -11.56
N GLN A 9 14.65 8.91 -10.48
CA GLN A 9 15.67 9.53 -9.63
C GLN A 9 16.99 9.76 -10.37
N VAL A 10 17.46 8.80 -11.17
CA VAL A 10 18.66 8.97 -12.02
C VAL A 10 18.47 10.12 -12.99
N SER A 11 17.31 10.20 -13.64
CA SER A 11 17.00 11.28 -14.59
C SER A 11 16.99 12.64 -13.89
N LEU A 12 16.44 12.72 -12.67
CA LEU A 12 16.45 13.92 -11.85
C LEU A 12 17.87 14.33 -11.46
N PHE A 13 18.65 13.42 -10.87
CA PHE A 13 20.01 13.74 -10.43
C PHE A 13 20.92 14.13 -11.58
N ARG A 14 20.79 13.48 -12.74
CA ARG A 14 21.48 13.90 -13.96
C ARG A 14 21.03 15.27 -14.44
N ALA A 15 19.74 15.57 -14.41
CA ALA A 15 19.25 16.90 -14.77
C ALA A 15 19.78 18.01 -13.84
N LEU A 16 20.03 17.71 -12.57
CA LEU A 16 20.57 18.65 -11.59
C LEU A 16 22.09 18.84 -11.69
N HIS A 17 22.85 17.79 -12.02
CA HIS A 17 24.32 17.82 -11.97
C HIS A 17 25.00 17.90 -13.34
N GLU A 18 24.38 17.43 -14.42
CA GLU A 18 24.97 17.49 -15.76
C GLU A 18 24.77 18.89 -16.37
N THR A 19 25.86 19.52 -16.80
CA THR A 19 25.83 20.80 -17.51
C THR A 19 25.37 20.60 -18.96
N GLU A 20 24.11 20.95 -19.22
CA GLU A 20 23.50 20.81 -20.54
C GLU A 20 23.58 22.11 -21.34
N ARG A 21 24.13 22.05 -22.57
CA ARG A 21 24.11 23.19 -23.50
C ARG A 21 22.69 23.39 -24.04
N ARG A 22 22.16 24.61 -23.89
CA ARG A 22 20.82 24.97 -24.36
C ARG A 22 20.73 24.87 -25.89
N THR A 23 19.86 24.01 -26.39
CA THR A 23 19.48 23.97 -27.80
C THR A 23 18.63 25.20 -28.16
N LYS A 24 18.89 25.84 -29.31
CA LYS A 24 18.11 27.00 -29.80
C LYS A 24 16.62 26.65 -29.84
N GLY A 25 15.79 27.45 -29.16
CA GLY A 25 14.33 27.25 -29.09
C GLY A 25 13.83 26.24 -28.05
N GLY A 26 14.71 25.60 -27.27
CA GLY A 26 14.33 24.64 -26.22
C GLY A 26 14.73 25.06 -24.80
N TYR A 27 14.16 24.36 -23.82
CA TYR A 27 14.56 24.42 -22.40
C TYR A 27 15.62 23.36 -22.10
N THR A 28 16.50 23.63 -21.14
CA THR A 28 17.33 22.58 -20.54
C THR A 28 16.49 21.69 -19.62
N ARG A 29 16.97 20.48 -19.32
CA ARG A 29 16.27 19.58 -18.38
C ARG A 29 16.04 20.22 -17.01
N LEU A 30 17.01 20.98 -16.50
CA LEU A 30 16.89 21.72 -15.24
C LEU A 30 15.86 22.85 -15.32
N GLN A 31 15.87 23.66 -16.39
CA GLN A 31 14.87 24.72 -16.58
C GLN A 31 13.46 24.15 -16.65
N PHE A 32 13.29 23.05 -17.39
CA PHE A 32 12.01 22.34 -17.46
C PHE A 32 11.57 21.84 -16.08
N PHE A 33 12.47 21.21 -15.32
CA PHE A 33 12.21 20.77 -13.95
C PHE A 33 11.74 21.93 -13.06
N THR A 34 12.47 23.05 -13.04
CA THR A 34 12.14 24.20 -12.17
C THR A 34 10.78 24.81 -12.54
N ILE A 35 10.48 24.96 -13.83
CA ILE A 35 9.18 25.49 -14.28
C ILE A 35 8.05 24.58 -13.81
N VAL A 36 8.15 23.29 -14.09
CA VAL A 36 7.13 22.31 -13.69
C VAL A 36 6.99 22.24 -12.18
N PHE A 37 8.09 22.26 -11.44
CA PHE A 37 8.11 22.26 -9.99
C PHE A 37 7.34 23.46 -9.42
N ILE A 38 7.62 24.67 -9.89
CA ILE A 38 6.93 25.89 -9.45
C ILE A 38 5.45 25.85 -9.84
N CYS A 39 5.12 25.42 -11.06
CA CYS A 39 3.74 25.28 -11.50
C CYS A 39 2.97 24.26 -10.65
N SER A 40 3.57 23.11 -10.36
CA SER A 40 2.94 22.06 -9.53
C SER A 40 2.79 22.51 -8.08
N PHE A 41 3.81 23.17 -7.52
CA PHE A 41 3.77 23.76 -6.18
C PHE A 41 2.64 24.79 -6.05
N ALA A 42 2.54 25.72 -7.00
CA ALA A 42 1.48 26.73 -7.01
C ALA A 42 0.10 26.11 -7.27
N TYR A 43 0.01 25.16 -8.20
CA TYR A 43 -1.25 24.50 -8.54
C TYR A 43 -1.80 23.72 -7.35
N TYR A 44 -0.96 23.00 -6.59
CA TYR A 44 -1.42 22.17 -5.47
C TYR A 44 -2.07 22.98 -4.34
N ALA A 45 -1.81 24.29 -4.23
CA ALA A 45 -2.55 25.17 -3.33
C ALA A 45 -4.07 25.07 -3.54
N PHE A 46 -4.48 24.90 -4.80
CA PHE A 46 -5.87 24.93 -5.19
C PHE A 46 -6.63 23.68 -4.77
N PRO A 47 -6.29 22.45 -5.23
CA PRO A 47 -6.96 21.24 -4.76
C PRO A 47 -6.52 20.84 -3.34
N GLY A 48 -5.39 21.33 -2.83
CA GLY A 48 -4.88 20.96 -1.49
C GLY A 48 -5.42 21.81 -0.35
N TYR A 49 -5.94 23.01 -0.63
CA TYR A 49 -6.43 23.94 0.42
C TYR A 49 -7.70 24.69 0.02
N PHE A 50 -7.73 25.32 -1.17
CA PHE A 50 -8.88 26.16 -1.55
C PHE A 50 -10.13 25.37 -1.96
N ILE A 51 -9.96 24.30 -2.75
CA ILE A 51 -11.03 23.45 -3.29
C ILE A 51 -10.67 21.95 -3.25
N PRO A 52 -10.52 21.33 -2.06
CA PRO A 52 -10.42 19.88 -1.91
C PRO A 52 -11.43 19.05 -2.72
N SER A 53 -12.68 19.50 -2.83
CA SER A 53 -13.75 18.82 -3.58
C SER A 53 -13.39 18.48 -5.05
N ILE A 54 -12.51 19.27 -5.69
CA ILE A 54 -12.12 19.04 -7.10
C ILE A 54 -11.31 17.75 -7.26
N SER A 55 -10.65 17.28 -6.21
CA SER A 55 -9.88 16.04 -6.24
C SER A 55 -10.77 14.80 -6.41
N THR A 56 -12.06 14.89 -6.08
CA THR A 56 -12.98 13.74 -6.03
C THR A 56 -14.38 14.04 -6.55
N VAL A 57 -14.51 14.77 -7.65
CA VAL A 57 -15.84 15.09 -8.23
C VAL A 57 -16.50 13.84 -8.81
N SER A 58 -17.64 13.43 -8.25
CA SER A 58 -18.49 12.38 -8.82
C SER A 58 -19.68 12.98 -9.58
N VAL A 59 -19.65 12.89 -10.91
CA VAL A 59 -20.75 13.36 -11.78
C VAL A 59 -22.07 12.63 -11.48
N ILE A 60 -22.01 11.34 -11.14
CA ILE A 60 -23.22 10.57 -10.82
C ILE A 60 -23.88 11.06 -9.53
N CYS A 61 -23.10 11.41 -8.51
CA CYS A 61 -23.66 11.93 -7.26
C CYS A 61 -24.27 13.34 -7.43
N LEU A 62 -23.72 14.15 -8.34
CA LEU A 62 -24.29 15.46 -8.69
C LEU A 62 -25.64 15.35 -9.42
N ILE A 63 -25.81 14.32 -10.27
CA ILE A 63 -27.07 14.09 -11.01
C ILE A 63 -28.12 13.39 -10.13
N TRP A 64 -27.71 12.38 -9.36
CA TRP A 64 -28.60 11.54 -8.53
C TRP A 64 -28.35 11.74 -7.02
N THR A 65 -28.86 12.86 -6.50
CA THR A 65 -28.66 13.26 -5.10
C THR A 65 -29.48 12.46 -4.07
N ARG A 66 -30.53 11.73 -4.50
CA ARG A 66 -31.44 11.00 -3.58
C ARG A 66 -31.33 9.48 -3.65
N SER A 67 -30.56 8.94 -4.59
CA SER A 67 -30.48 7.48 -4.80
C SER A 67 -29.24 6.90 -4.12
N VAL A 68 -29.46 6.03 -3.12
CA VAL A 68 -28.39 5.31 -2.41
C VAL A 68 -27.56 4.47 -3.40
N THR A 69 -28.22 3.73 -4.30
CA THR A 69 -27.54 2.87 -5.27
C THR A 69 -26.74 3.68 -6.29
N ALA A 70 -27.28 4.80 -6.77
CA ALA A 70 -26.55 5.66 -7.71
C ALA A 70 -25.31 6.27 -7.04
N GLN A 71 -25.41 6.69 -5.78
CA GLN A 71 -24.25 7.24 -5.05
C GLN A 71 -23.21 6.17 -4.70
N GLN A 72 -23.62 4.94 -4.37
CA GLN A 72 -22.70 3.81 -4.18
C GLN A 72 -21.93 3.46 -5.45
N VAL A 73 -22.55 3.56 -6.62
CA VAL A 73 -21.88 3.36 -7.91
C VAL A 73 -21.00 4.57 -8.27
N GLY A 74 -21.52 5.77 -8.00
CA GLY A 74 -20.92 7.06 -8.33
C GLY A 74 -19.68 7.41 -7.53
N SER A 75 -19.72 7.11 -6.24
CA SER A 75 -18.77 7.62 -5.25
C SER A 75 -17.36 7.10 -5.49
N GLY A 76 -16.41 8.03 -5.62
CA GLY A 76 -15.00 7.74 -5.80
C GLY A 76 -14.26 7.53 -4.47
N LEU A 77 -14.87 7.92 -3.35
CA LEU A 77 -14.31 7.82 -1.99
C LEU A 77 -14.90 6.69 -1.15
N ASN A 78 -16.21 6.45 -1.25
CA ASN A 78 -16.96 5.52 -0.41
C ASN A 78 -17.79 4.51 -1.23
N GLY A 79 -17.72 4.59 -2.56
CA GLY A 79 -18.39 3.71 -3.49
C GLY A 79 -17.42 3.04 -4.45
N LEU A 80 -17.88 2.75 -5.67
CA LEU A 80 -17.13 2.00 -6.69
C LEU A 80 -16.33 2.87 -7.67
N GLY A 81 -16.67 4.15 -7.83
CA GLY A 81 -16.11 5.05 -8.85
C GLY A 81 -16.53 4.67 -10.28
N VAL A 82 -17.12 5.61 -11.03
CA VAL A 82 -17.94 5.34 -12.24
C VAL A 82 -17.21 4.62 -13.41
N ALA A 83 -17.99 3.78 -14.11
CA ALA A 83 -17.71 2.82 -15.20
C ALA A 83 -17.50 1.34 -14.79
N SER A 84 -17.90 0.98 -13.57
CA SER A 84 -18.17 -0.42 -13.20
C SER A 84 -19.69 -0.69 -13.28
N PHE A 85 -20.12 -1.48 -14.25
CA PHE A 85 -21.46 -2.09 -14.22
C PHE A 85 -21.37 -3.29 -13.28
N GLY A 86 -21.93 -3.15 -12.07
CA GLY A 86 -21.97 -4.23 -11.09
C GLY A 86 -22.89 -5.37 -11.53
N LEU A 87 -22.37 -6.29 -12.35
CA LEU A 87 -22.82 -7.68 -12.42
C LEU A 87 -22.20 -8.52 -11.29
N ASP A 88 -21.78 -7.87 -10.19
CA ASP A 88 -21.29 -8.57 -9.01
C ASP A 88 -22.44 -9.36 -8.39
N TRP A 89 -22.49 -10.65 -8.73
CA TRP A 89 -23.47 -11.59 -8.24
C TRP A 89 -23.47 -11.66 -6.70
N ALA A 90 -22.38 -11.29 -6.03
CA ALA A 90 -22.34 -11.23 -4.57
C ALA A 90 -23.21 -10.10 -4.01
N THR A 91 -23.11 -8.90 -4.59
CA THR A 91 -23.98 -7.76 -4.23
C THR A 91 -25.42 -7.99 -4.69
N VAL A 92 -25.63 -8.49 -5.92
CA VAL A 92 -26.98 -8.78 -6.45
C VAL A 92 -27.66 -9.90 -5.66
N GLY A 93 -26.95 -11.00 -5.43
CA GLY A 93 -27.40 -12.20 -4.72
C GLY A 93 -27.31 -12.13 -3.19
N ASN A 94 -26.94 -10.98 -2.60
CA ASN A 94 -26.77 -10.79 -1.14
C ASN A 94 -25.89 -11.86 -0.47
N VAL A 95 -24.82 -12.27 -1.16
CA VAL A 95 -23.87 -13.26 -0.65
C VAL A 95 -23.20 -12.71 0.61
N HIS A 96 -23.08 -13.53 1.66
CA HIS A 96 -22.59 -13.16 2.99
C HIS A 96 -23.32 -11.97 3.64
N HIS A 97 -24.59 -11.74 3.28
CA HIS A 97 -25.38 -10.59 3.75
C HIS A 97 -24.77 -9.23 3.40
N ALA A 98 -24.02 -9.15 2.30
CA ALA A 98 -23.29 -7.97 1.85
C ALA A 98 -24.12 -6.68 1.79
N LYS A 99 -25.44 -6.76 1.54
CA LYS A 99 -26.33 -5.57 1.45
C LYS A 99 -26.51 -4.84 2.80
N ARG A 100 -26.18 -5.49 3.92
CA ARG A 100 -26.28 -4.89 5.27
C ARG A 100 -25.14 -3.93 5.59
N PHE A 101 -24.09 -3.91 4.76
CA PHE A 101 -22.85 -3.16 5.01
C PHE A 101 -22.58 -2.19 3.86
N PRO A 102 -21.76 -1.15 4.08
CA PRO A 102 -21.25 -0.30 3.00
C PRO A 102 -20.48 -1.15 1.98
N ILE A 103 -20.56 -0.80 0.69
CA ILE A 103 -19.85 -1.54 -0.37
C ILE A 103 -18.33 -1.42 -0.21
N PHE A 104 -17.86 -0.21 0.08
CA PHE A 104 -16.45 0.11 0.29
C PHE A 104 -16.24 0.65 1.71
N SER A 105 -15.67 -0.17 2.59
CA SER A 105 -15.23 0.24 3.93
C SER A 105 -14.11 -0.70 4.42
N SER A 106 -13.15 -0.14 5.16
CA SER A 106 -12.10 -0.87 5.89
C SER A 106 -12.55 -1.33 7.27
N ASP A 107 -13.75 -0.95 7.71
CA ASP A 107 -14.26 -1.22 9.05
C ASP A 107 -14.83 -2.64 9.15
N THR A 108 -14.99 -3.09 10.38
CA THR A 108 -15.60 -4.38 10.71
C THR A 108 -17.01 -4.15 11.25
N PHE A 109 -17.95 -5.04 10.90
CA PHE A 109 -19.37 -4.88 11.21
C PHE A 109 -19.92 -6.09 11.96
N ASP A 110 -20.96 -5.87 12.77
CA ASP A 110 -21.74 -6.92 13.41
C ASP A 110 -22.87 -7.44 12.51
N SER A 111 -23.61 -8.46 12.95
CA SER A 111 -24.70 -9.06 12.16
C SER A 111 -25.86 -8.09 11.84
N THR A 112 -25.95 -6.97 12.58
CA THR A 112 -26.99 -5.95 12.43
C THR A 112 -26.60 -4.83 11.48
N GLY A 113 -25.35 -4.78 11.01
CA GLY A 113 -24.85 -3.73 10.12
C GLY A 113 -24.18 -2.56 10.85
N GLN A 114 -24.05 -2.63 12.18
CA GLN A 114 -23.38 -1.60 12.98
C GLN A 114 -21.87 -1.86 13.06
N PRO A 115 -21.05 -0.82 13.34
CA PRO A 115 -19.63 -0.99 13.62
C PRO A 115 -19.40 -2.02 14.73
N TYR A 116 -18.47 -2.95 14.51
CA TYR A 116 -18.25 -4.06 15.42
C TYR A 116 -17.65 -3.58 16.75
N ASN A 117 -18.32 -3.88 17.87
CA ASN A 117 -17.86 -3.46 19.18
C ASN A 117 -16.81 -4.43 19.75
N ILE A 118 -15.54 -4.04 19.64
CA ILE A 118 -14.38 -4.89 19.97
C ILE A 118 -14.16 -5.02 21.49
N THR A 119 -14.47 -3.99 22.28
CA THR A 119 -14.29 -4.02 23.75
C THR A 119 -15.17 -5.09 24.41
N ARG A 120 -16.23 -5.54 23.72
CA ARG A 120 -17.07 -6.66 24.20
C ARG A 120 -16.39 -8.02 24.10
N ILE A 121 -15.41 -8.19 23.20
CA ILE A 121 -14.82 -9.50 22.90
C ILE A 121 -13.34 -9.59 23.30
N ILE A 122 -12.74 -8.51 23.78
CA ILE A 122 -11.36 -8.46 24.24
C ILE A 122 -11.33 -8.28 25.76
N ASN A 123 -10.42 -9.00 26.43
CA ASN A 123 -10.12 -8.75 27.83
C ASN A 123 -9.21 -7.51 27.96
N ASP A 124 -9.68 -6.45 28.63
CA ASP A 124 -8.95 -5.18 28.78
C ASP A 124 -7.52 -5.31 29.34
N LYS A 125 -7.27 -6.32 30.19
CA LYS A 125 -5.97 -6.51 30.85
C LYS A 125 -4.97 -7.34 30.04
N SER A 126 -5.45 -8.35 29.31
CA SER A 126 -4.57 -9.28 28.59
C SER A 126 -4.57 -9.08 27.07
N PHE A 127 -5.47 -8.24 26.55
CA PHE A 127 -5.71 -8.05 25.12
C PHE A 127 -5.97 -9.36 24.36
N ASP A 128 -6.52 -10.36 25.06
CA ASP A 128 -6.87 -11.66 24.50
C ASP A 128 -8.35 -11.75 24.17
N ILE A 129 -8.66 -12.57 23.17
CA ILE A 129 -10.06 -12.84 22.80
C ILE A 129 -10.81 -13.62 23.89
N ASN A 130 -11.97 -13.10 24.30
CA ASN A 130 -12.95 -13.80 25.11
C ASN A 130 -13.93 -14.56 24.20
N LEU A 131 -13.75 -15.87 24.10
CA LEU A 131 -14.53 -16.72 23.20
C LEU A 131 -16.01 -16.77 23.55
N SER A 132 -16.35 -16.85 24.84
CA SER A 132 -17.75 -16.88 25.28
C SER A 132 -18.50 -15.59 24.94
N ALA A 133 -17.83 -14.44 25.07
CA ALA A 133 -18.42 -13.15 24.72
C ALA A 133 -18.56 -12.98 23.20
N TYR A 134 -17.58 -13.48 22.44
CA TYR A 134 -17.63 -13.50 20.97
C TYR A 134 -18.81 -14.33 20.44
N ASP A 135 -18.92 -15.58 20.91
CA ASP A 135 -19.97 -16.50 20.46
C ASP A 135 -21.38 -16.03 20.84
N GLY A 136 -21.51 -15.26 21.93
CA GLY A 136 -22.77 -14.65 22.37
C GLY A 136 -23.12 -13.30 21.74
N TYR A 137 -22.18 -12.63 21.06
CA TYR A 137 -22.41 -11.32 20.45
C TYR A 137 -22.73 -11.42 18.96
N SER A 138 -21.71 -11.57 18.12
CA SER A 138 -21.87 -11.74 16.68
C SER A 138 -20.56 -12.13 16.02
N LYS A 139 -20.65 -12.83 14.89
CA LYS A 139 -19.52 -13.03 14.00
C LYS A 139 -19.18 -11.70 13.30
N ILE A 140 -17.90 -11.49 12.99
CA ILE A 140 -17.47 -10.29 12.26
C ILE A 140 -17.85 -10.43 10.79
N HIS A 141 -18.42 -9.35 10.26
CA HIS A 141 -18.70 -9.15 8.85
C HIS A 141 -17.81 -8.05 8.27
N LEU A 142 -17.47 -8.21 7.00
CA LEU A 142 -16.66 -7.29 6.21
C LEU A 142 -17.50 -6.69 5.08
N SER A 143 -17.12 -5.50 4.62
CA SER A 143 -17.62 -4.97 3.36
C SER A 143 -17.29 -5.94 2.20
N ILE A 144 -18.13 -5.97 1.18
CA ILE A 144 -17.93 -6.88 0.04
C ILE A 144 -16.62 -6.61 -0.68
N PHE A 145 -16.26 -5.32 -0.81
CA PHE A 145 -14.99 -4.93 -1.42
C PHE A 145 -13.80 -5.43 -0.59
N PHE A 146 -13.83 -5.28 0.73
CA PHE A 146 -12.71 -5.68 1.57
C PHE A 146 -12.53 -7.21 1.59
N ALA A 147 -13.64 -7.95 1.65
CA ALA A 147 -13.65 -9.40 1.47
C ALA A 147 -13.07 -9.82 0.10
N PHE A 148 -13.43 -9.11 -0.98
CA PHE A 148 -12.92 -9.37 -2.33
C PHE A 148 -11.42 -9.09 -2.46
N VAL A 149 -10.93 -7.99 -1.88
CA VAL A 149 -9.49 -7.65 -1.86
C VAL A 149 -8.67 -8.72 -1.13
N TYR A 150 -9.16 -9.26 -0.01
CA TYR A 150 -8.48 -10.37 0.65
C TYR A 150 -8.45 -11.63 -0.23
N GLY A 151 -9.55 -11.94 -0.92
CA GLY A 151 -9.58 -13.01 -1.92
C GLY A 151 -8.55 -12.80 -3.04
N LEU A 152 -8.48 -11.60 -3.63
CA LEU A 152 -7.49 -11.26 -4.64
C LEU A 152 -6.06 -11.32 -4.11
N SER A 153 -5.84 -10.96 -2.85
CA SER A 153 -4.54 -11.07 -2.19
C SER A 153 -4.10 -12.53 -2.09
N PHE A 154 -4.99 -13.44 -1.71
CA PHE A 154 -4.74 -14.89 -1.74
C PHE A 154 -4.40 -15.37 -3.15
N ALA A 155 -5.19 -14.97 -4.14
CA ALA A 155 -4.96 -15.32 -5.55
C ALA A 155 -3.56 -14.89 -6.00
N THR A 156 -3.20 -13.64 -5.69
CA THR A 156 -1.93 -13.01 -6.07
C THR A 156 -0.74 -13.77 -5.53
N LEU A 157 -0.77 -14.18 -4.26
CA LEU A 157 0.33 -14.91 -3.62
C LEU A 157 0.61 -16.24 -4.34
N THR A 158 -0.43 -17.05 -4.57
CA THR A 158 -0.29 -18.32 -5.31
C THR A 158 0.04 -18.12 -6.78
N ALA A 159 -0.55 -17.11 -7.42
CA ALA A 159 -0.27 -16.75 -8.80
C ALA A 159 1.20 -16.38 -8.97
N THR A 160 1.78 -15.63 -8.02
CA THR A 160 3.20 -15.28 -8.01
C THR A 160 4.08 -16.52 -8.00
N ILE A 161 3.81 -17.47 -7.11
CA ILE A 161 4.59 -18.70 -7.01
C ILE A 161 4.50 -19.49 -8.33
N SER A 162 3.30 -19.72 -8.85
CA SER A 162 3.10 -20.45 -10.11
C SER A 162 3.69 -19.71 -11.33
N HIS A 163 3.54 -18.38 -11.41
CA HIS A 163 4.05 -17.58 -12.52
C HIS A 163 5.57 -17.62 -12.55
N VAL A 164 6.22 -17.40 -11.40
CA VAL A 164 7.68 -17.48 -11.30
C VAL A 164 8.15 -18.89 -11.63
N ALA A 165 7.50 -19.94 -11.10
CA ALA A 165 7.88 -21.31 -11.40
C ALA A 165 7.77 -21.66 -12.90
N LEU A 166 6.69 -21.24 -13.58
CA LEU A 166 6.41 -21.59 -14.97
C LEU A 166 7.18 -20.77 -16.00
N PHE A 167 7.28 -19.45 -15.81
CA PHE A 167 7.84 -18.54 -16.82
C PHE A 167 9.28 -18.13 -16.53
N ASP A 168 9.60 -17.89 -15.25
CA ASP A 168 10.90 -17.33 -14.86
C ASP A 168 11.83 -18.37 -14.22
N GLY A 169 11.34 -19.53 -13.78
CA GLY A 169 12.06 -20.44 -12.88
C GLY A 169 13.35 -21.01 -13.49
N GLN A 170 13.31 -21.43 -14.75
CA GLN A 170 14.50 -21.93 -15.45
C GLN A 170 15.51 -20.81 -15.72
N ASP A 171 15.03 -19.64 -16.12
CA ASP A 171 15.88 -18.47 -16.37
C ASP A 171 16.47 -17.92 -15.08
N LEU A 172 15.71 -17.99 -13.98
CA LEU A 172 16.10 -17.61 -12.64
C LEU A 172 17.24 -18.51 -12.16
N PHE A 173 17.07 -19.83 -12.27
CA PHE A 173 18.11 -20.78 -11.87
C PHE A 173 19.38 -20.61 -12.71
N LYS A 174 19.23 -20.42 -14.04
CA LYS A 174 20.35 -20.12 -14.94
C LYS A 174 21.04 -18.80 -14.58
N LYS A 175 20.29 -17.74 -14.30
CA LYS A 175 20.83 -16.41 -13.93
C LYS A 175 21.47 -16.42 -12.55
N ALA A 176 20.89 -17.11 -11.56
CA ALA A 176 21.47 -17.29 -10.23
C ALA A 176 22.80 -18.08 -10.32
N THR A 177 22.81 -19.18 -11.09
CA THR A 177 24.01 -19.99 -11.32
C THR A 177 25.06 -19.24 -12.14
N ALA A 178 24.66 -18.41 -13.11
CA ALA A 178 25.56 -17.62 -13.94
C ALA A 178 26.11 -16.38 -13.21
N ALA A 179 25.32 -15.77 -12.32
CA ALA A 179 25.77 -14.69 -11.43
C ALA A 179 26.85 -15.19 -10.47
N SER A 180 26.71 -16.41 -9.95
CA SER A 180 27.74 -17.09 -9.16
C SER A 180 29.03 -17.37 -9.97
N LYS A 181 28.94 -17.53 -11.30
CA LYS A 181 30.08 -17.83 -12.18
C LYS A 181 30.70 -16.61 -12.87
N GLU A 182 30.33 -15.38 -12.48
CA GLU A 182 30.79 -14.09 -13.03
C GLU A 182 30.74 -13.91 -14.57
N ARG A 183 30.14 -14.85 -15.31
CA ARG A 183 30.30 -14.98 -16.77
C ARG A 183 29.57 -13.90 -17.59
N PHE A 184 28.74 -13.07 -16.95
CA PHE A 184 27.94 -12.01 -17.57
C PHE A 184 27.99 -10.69 -16.79
N ALA A 185 29.20 -10.22 -16.44
CA ALA A 185 29.35 -8.86 -15.90
C ALA A 185 29.14 -7.81 -17.01
N ASP A 186 28.04 -7.06 -16.90
CA ASP A 186 27.76 -5.84 -17.69
C ASP A 186 28.90 -4.81 -17.54
N VAL A 187 29.08 -3.95 -18.55
CA VAL A 187 30.07 -2.86 -18.60
C VAL A 187 29.99 -2.00 -17.35
N HIS A 188 28.78 -1.69 -16.87
CA HIS A 188 28.61 -0.96 -15.62
C HIS A 188 29.22 -1.68 -14.41
N THR A 189 29.08 -3.00 -14.34
CA THR A 189 29.61 -3.84 -13.25
C THR A 189 31.13 -3.94 -13.32
N ARG A 190 31.70 -4.09 -14.52
CA ARG A 190 33.17 -4.08 -14.69
C ARG A 190 33.78 -2.75 -14.28
N MET A 191 33.16 -1.63 -14.67
CA MET A 191 33.61 -0.30 -14.26
C MET A 191 33.54 -0.11 -12.74
N MET A 192 32.45 -0.55 -12.09
CA MET A 192 32.33 -0.45 -10.63
C MET A 192 33.39 -1.29 -9.91
N LYS A 193 33.59 -2.55 -10.32
CA LYS A 193 34.61 -3.43 -9.72
C LYS A 193 36.04 -2.92 -9.92
N ARG A 194 36.32 -2.27 -11.04
CA ARG A 194 37.66 -1.74 -11.34
C ARG A 194 38.00 -0.51 -10.49
N ASN A 195 37.01 0.33 -10.19
CA ASN A 195 37.24 1.64 -9.59
C ASN A 195 36.88 1.71 -8.10
N TYR A 196 36.09 0.76 -7.58
CA TYR A 196 35.59 0.79 -6.21
C TYR A 196 35.63 -0.57 -5.53
N ASP A 197 35.99 -0.56 -4.25
CA ASP A 197 35.92 -1.72 -3.39
C ASP A 197 34.47 -2.11 -3.07
N ALA A 198 34.22 -3.42 -3.00
CA ALA A 198 32.97 -3.94 -2.46
C ALA A 198 32.86 -3.64 -0.96
N VAL A 199 31.61 -3.58 -0.47
CA VAL A 199 31.34 -3.52 0.96
C VAL A 199 31.69 -4.88 1.58
N PRO A 200 32.50 -4.93 2.65
CA PRO A 200 32.80 -6.18 3.34
C PRO A 200 31.53 -6.86 3.85
N GLN A 201 31.41 -8.18 3.65
CA GLN A 201 30.20 -8.92 4.06
C GLN A 201 29.92 -8.83 5.57
N TRP A 202 30.97 -8.73 6.40
CA TRP A 202 30.82 -8.63 7.85
C TRP A 202 30.05 -7.37 8.30
N TRP A 203 30.01 -6.30 7.50
CA TRP A 203 29.22 -5.10 7.81
C TRP A 203 27.73 -5.44 7.85
N PHE A 204 27.26 -6.20 6.86
CA PHE A 204 25.87 -6.66 6.79
C PHE A 204 25.54 -7.64 7.91
N ILE A 205 26.46 -8.57 8.20
CA ILE A 205 26.28 -9.56 9.28
C ILE A 205 26.20 -8.86 10.64
N LEU A 206 27.04 -7.85 10.89
CA LEU A 206 27.01 -7.09 12.13
C LEU A 206 25.70 -6.32 12.30
N VAL A 207 25.23 -5.63 11.25
CA VAL A 207 23.94 -4.92 11.29
C VAL A 207 22.78 -5.90 11.48
N LEU A 208 22.81 -7.06 10.83
CA LEU A 208 21.80 -8.11 11.00
C LEU A 208 21.81 -8.65 12.43
N ALA A 209 22.98 -8.96 12.99
CA ALA A 209 23.11 -9.47 14.35
C ALA A 209 22.63 -8.45 15.38
N LEU A 210 23.02 -7.18 15.24
CA LEU A 210 22.59 -6.09 16.12
C LEU A 210 21.07 -5.88 16.04
N SER A 211 20.51 -5.80 14.83
CA SER A 211 19.08 -5.59 14.63
C SER A 211 18.25 -6.77 15.13
N PHE A 212 18.71 -8.01 14.93
CA PHE A 212 18.07 -9.19 15.48
C PHE A 212 18.12 -9.23 17.01
N ALA A 213 19.25 -8.88 17.62
CA ALA A 213 19.36 -8.81 19.08
C ALA A 213 18.43 -7.75 19.69
N MET A 214 18.34 -6.57 19.07
CA MET A 214 17.40 -5.53 19.49
C MET A 214 15.94 -5.97 19.31
N ALA A 215 15.61 -6.66 18.21
CA ALA A 215 14.28 -7.21 18.00
C ALA A 215 13.92 -8.29 19.04
N LEU A 216 14.85 -9.19 19.36
CA LEU A 216 14.67 -10.19 20.41
C LEU A 216 14.43 -9.53 21.78
N PHE A 217 15.21 -8.50 22.10
CA PHE A 217 15.03 -7.73 23.32
C PHE A 217 13.69 -6.98 23.37
N ALA A 218 13.22 -6.43 22.25
CA ALA A 218 11.91 -5.78 22.19
C ALA A 218 10.75 -6.77 22.39
N VAL A 219 10.90 -7.99 21.87
CA VAL A 219 9.87 -9.04 21.89
C VAL A 219 9.77 -9.74 23.25
N GLU A 220 10.91 -10.15 23.83
CA GLU A 220 10.95 -10.85 25.13
C GLU A 220 11.12 -9.90 26.33
N GLY A 221 11.62 -8.69 26.09
CA GLY A 221 11.76 -7.65 27.12
C GLY A 221 10.45 -6.97 27.47
N PHE A 222 10.53 -5.93 28.31
CA PHE A 222 9.39 -5.09 28.72
C PHE A 222 8.16 -5.86 29.24
N GLY A 223 8.35 -7.07 29.78
CA GLY A 223 7.25 -7.91 30.28
C GLY A 223 6.39 -8.52 29.17
N GLN A 224 6.95 -8.82 27.99
CA GLN A 224 6.27 -9.47 26.87
C GLN A 224 5.02 -8.71 26.36
N GLN A 225 5.07 -7.37 26.41
CA GLN A 225 3.97 -6.50 25.94
C GLN A 225 3.59 -6.75 24.48
N LEU A 226 4.56 -7.09 23.61
CA LEU A 226 4.30 -7.40 22.19
C LEU A 226 3.64 -8.77 21.98
N GLN A 227 3.56 -9.61 23.03
CA GLN A 227 2.96 -10.95 23.03
C GLN A 227 3.57 -11.98 22.05
N LEU A 228 4.46 -11.56 21.15
CA LEU A 228 5.15 -12.43 20.23
C LEU A 228 6.24 -13.21 20.99
N PRO A 229 6.34 -14.53 20.85
CA PRO A 229 7.45 -15.30 21.43
C PRO A 229 8.68 -15.28 20.51
N TRP A 230 9.87 -15.57 21.06
CA TRP A 230 11.14 -15.64 20.32
C TRP A 230 11.09 -16.51 19.05
N TRP A 231 10.37 -17.63 19.05
CA TRP A 231 10.24 -18.50 17.88
C TRP A 231 9.47 -17.82 16.75
N GLY A 232 8.48 -16.97 17.09
CA GLY A 232 7.70 -16.19 16.14
C GLY A 232 8.57 -15.16 15.42
N LEU A 233 9.51 -14.53 16.14
CA LEU A 233 10.50 -13.64 15.54
C LEU A 233 11.40 -14.36 14.53
N ILE A 234 11.96 -15.52 14.91
CA ILE A 234 12.81 -16.33 14.01
C ILE A 234 12.03 -16.73 12.76
N PHE A 235 10.77 -17.15 12.94
CA PHE A 235 9.90 -17.52 11.85
C PHE A 235 9.60 -16.34 10.91
N ALA A 236 9.33 -15.15 11.44
CA ALA A 236 9.14 -13.93 10.65
C ALA A 236 10.39 -13.59 9.84
N CYS A 237 11.58 -13.63 10.46
CA CYS A 237 12.85 -13.36 9.78
C CYS A 237 13.14 -14.38 8.68
N ALA A 238 12.89 -15.67 8.92
CA ALA A 238 13.07 -16.72 7.93
C ALA A 238 12.14 -16.52 6.72
N LEU A 239 10.87 -16.19 6.97
CA LEU A 239 9.89 -15.88 5.93
C LEU A 239 10.33 -14.67 5.10
N ALA A 240 10.73 -13.57 5.76
CA ALA A 240 11.23 -12.37 5.09
C ALA A 240 12.44 -12.70 4.19
N MET A 241 13.41 -13.47 4.70
CA MET A 241 14.62 -13.85 3.97
C MET A 241 14.32 -14.68 2.73
N VAL A 242 13.47 -15.71 2.85
CA VAL A 242 13.09 -16.58 1.73
C VAL A 242 12.31 -15.80 0.67
N SER A 243 11.40 -14.93 1.08
CA SER A 243 10.52 -14.19 0.17
C SER A 243 11.19 -12.98 -0.48
N THR A 244 12.28 -12.45 0.09
CA THR A 244 13.02 -11.30 -0.45
C THR A 244 13.50 -11.54 -1.88
N LEU A 245 14.09 -12.70 -2.17
CA LEU A 245 14.64 -13.00 -3.49
C LEU A 245 13.54 -13.05 -4.59
N PRO A 246 12.48 -13.87 -4.49
CA PRO A 246 11.46 -13.93 -5.55
C PRO A 246 10.72 -12.61 -5.72
N ILE A 247 10.35 -11.93 -4.62
CA ILE A 247 9.63 -10.65 -4.69
C ILE A 247 10.53 -9.56 -5.26
N GLY A 248 11.81 -9.53 -4.89
CA GLY A 248 12.77 -8.57 -5.43
C GLY A 248 12.99 -8.70 -6.93
N ILE A 249 12.85 -9.89 -7.50
CA ILE A 249 12.97 -10.11 -8.95
C ILE A 249 11.75 -9.60 -9.69
N ILE A 250 10.58 -9.82 -9.13
CA ILE A 250 9.34 -9.26 -9.67
C ILE A 250 9.39 -7.75 -9.59
N GLN A 251 9.72 -7.18 -8.43
CA GLN A 251 9.82 -5.73 -8.26
C GLN A 251 10.86 -5.12 -9.21
N ALA A 252 12.02 -5.76 -9.40
CA ALA A 252 13.03 -5.29 -10.33
C ALA A 252 12.56 -5.31 -11.80
N THR A 253 11.64 -6.21 -12.17
CA THR A 253 11.17 -6.35 -13.56
C THR A 253 9.90 -5.56 -13.85
N THR A 254 8.92 -5.61 -12.94
CA THR A 254 7.59 -5.02 -13.10
C THR A 254 7.43 -3.67 -12.39
N ASN A 255 8.40 -3.29 -11.56
CA ASN A 255 8.32 -2.14 -10.67
C ASN A 255 7.20 -2.22 -9.62
N ASN A 256 6.65 -3.42 -9.39
CA ASN A 256 5.60 -3.64 -8.41
C ASN A 256 6.08 -4.55 -7.28
N GLN A 257 5.92 -4.10 -6.04
CA GLN A 257 6.25 -4.87 -4.85
C GLN A 257 5.01 -5.63 -4.38
N ILE A 258 5.10 -6.96 -4.39
CA ILE A 258 4.00 -7.81 -3.94
C ILE A 258 4.03 -7.90 -2.41
N GLY A 259 2.91 -7.56 -1.78
CA GLY A 259 2.76 -7.52 -0.33
C GLY A 259 2.74 -8.92 0.31
N LEU A 260 3.52 -9.13 1.37
CA LEU A 260 3.39 -10.32 2.24
C LEU A 260 2.45 -10.11 3.42
N ASN A 261 1.83 -8.93 3.55
CA ASN A 261 0.98 -8.55 4.69
C ASN A 261 -0.04 -9.63 5.05
N VAL A 262 -0.83 -10.07 4.08
CA VAL A 262 -1.92 -11.01 4.34
C VAL A 262 -1.40 -12.40 4.70
N ILE A 263 -0.29 -12.85 4.10
CA ILE A 263 0.23 -14.20 4.38
C ILE A 263 0.96 -14.28 5.71
N THR A 264 1.67 -13.22 6.11
CA THR A 264 2.31 -13.17 7.43
C THR A 264 1.25 -13.20 8.53
N GLU A 265 0.18 -12.40 8.38
CA GLU A 265 -0.96 -12.36 9.29
C GLU A 265 -1.74 -13.69 9.32
N LEU A 266 -1.92 -14.34 8.17
CA LEU A 266 -2.54 -15.67 8.04
C LEU A 266 -1.73 -16.75 8.77
N MET A 267 -0.41 -16.80 8.57
CA MET A 267 0.47 -17.84 9.12
C MET A 267 0.53 -17.76 10.66
N ILE A 268 0.80 -16.57 11.20
CA ILE A 268 0.86 -16.40 12.66
C ILE A 268 -0.52 -16.49 13.29
N GLY A 269 -1.59 -16.04 12.62
CA GLY A 269 -2.95 -16.17 13.12
C GLY A 269 -3.40 -17.63 13.29
N TYR A 270 -2.86 -18.57 12.52
CA TYR A 270 -3.06 -20.01 12.73
C TYR A 270 -2.12 -20.60 13.78
N ALA A 271 -0.85 -20.18 13.79
CA ALA A 271 0.16 -20.71 14.71
C ALA A 271 -0.02 -20.23 16.16
N TYR A 272 -0.51 -18.99 16.34
CA TYR A 272 -0.67 -18.32 17.61
C TYR A 272 -1.94 -17.44 17.63
N PRO A 273 -3.14 -18.07 17.63
CA PRO A 273 -4.43 -17.37 17.51
C PRO A 273 -4.80 -16.58 18.77
N GLY A 274 -5.62 -15.54 18.61
CA GLY A 274 -6.22 -14.79 19.72
C GLY A 274 -5.32 -13.71 20.33
N LYS A 275 -4.17 -13.44 19.70
CA LYS A 275 -3.12 -12.53 20.17
C LYS A 275 -2.87 -11.43 19.12
N PRO A 276 -3.61 -10.31 19.17
CA PRO A 276 -3.53 -9.26 18.14
C PRO A 276 -2.17 -8.59 18.06
N LEU A 277 -1.54 -8.30 19.21
CA LEU A 277 -0.24 -7.63 19.26
C LEU A 277 0.86 -8.52 18.67
N ALA A 278 0.81 -9.83 18.95
CA ALA A 278 1.73 -10.79 18.35
C ALA A 278 1.57 -10.85 16.82
N ASN A 279 0.32 -10.79 16.32
CA ASN A 279 0.03 -10.80 14.88
C ASN A 279 0.62 -9.56 14.18
N VAL A 280 0.39 -8.37 14.74
CA VAL A 280 0.93 -7.10 14.21
C VAL A 280 2.47 -7.08 14.26
N ALA A 281 3.06 -7.54 15.36
CA ALA A 281 4.52 -7.63 15.50
C ALA A 281 5.12 -8.60 14.46
N PHE A 282 4.52 -9.77 14.29
CA PHE A 282 4.96 -10.75 13.30
C PHE A 282 4.87 -10.21 11.86
N LYS A 283 3.76 -9.55 11.51
CA LYS A 283 3.60 -8.88 10.22
C LYS A 283 4.69 -7.82 10.00
N THR A 284 4.96 -7.01 11.01
CA THR A 284 5.99 -5.96 10.96
C THR A 284 7.36 -6.55 10.67
N TYR A 285 7.80 -7.55 11.43
CA TYR A 285 9.09 -8.22 11.20
C TYR A 285 9.14 -9.06 9.91
N GLY A 286 8.02 -9.65 9.48
CA GLY A 286 7.98 -10.49 8.29
C GLY A 286 7.91 -9.70 6.98
N TYR A 287 7.08 -8.65 6.93
CA TYR A 287 6.84 -7.88 5.71
C TYR A 287 7.68 -6.59 5.63
N ILE A 288 7.72 -5.77 6.69
CA ILE A 288 8.42 -4.48 6.62
C ILE A 288 9.93 -4.69 6.50
N SER A 289 10.49 -5.70 7.17
CA SER A 289 11.91 -6.04 7.02
C SER A 289 12.26 -6.47 5.59
N MET A 290 11.39 -7.25 4.92
CA MET A 290 11.55 -7.57 3.50
C MET A 290 11.47 -6.30 2.64
N SER A 291 10.46 -5.45 2.89
CA SER A 291 10.30 -4.20 2.15
C SER A 291 11.54 -3.32 2.24
N GLN A 292 12.09 -3.17 3.46
CA GLN A 292 13.29 -2.39 3.68
C GLN A 292 14.52 -3.03 3.01
N ALA A 293 14.63 -4.36 3.00
CA ALA A 293 15.70 -5.04 2.27
C ALA A 293 15.62 -4.77 0.76
N LEU A 294 14.42 -4.73 0.17
CA LEU A 294 14.23 -4.42 -1.25
C LEU A 294 14.54 -2.95 -1.57
N SER A 295 14.09 -2.02 -0.74
CA SER A 295 14.44 -0.59 -0.87
C SER A 295 15.96 -0.38 -0.76
N PHE A 296 16.61 -1.06 0.17
CA PHE A 296 18.07 -1.03 0.32
C PHE A 296 18.79 -1.53 -0.93
N VAL A 297 18.36 -2.67 -1.50
CA VAL A 297 18.92 -3.19 -2.77
C VAL A 297 18.64 -2.23 -3.94
N GLN A 298 17.46 -1.64 -3.97
CA GLN A 298 17.08 -0.64 -4.96
C GLN A 298 18.04 0.57 -4.91
N ASP A 299 18.38 1.08 -3.73
CA ASP A 299 19.31 2.19 -3.58
C ASP A 299 20.75 1.82 -3.96
N PHE A 300 21.20 0.60 -3.64
CA PHE A 300 22.50 0.10 -4.16
C PHE A 300 22.52 0.08 -5.70
N LYS A 301 21.38 -0.25 -6.32
CA LYS A 301 21.25 -0.20 -7.77
C LYS A 301 21.30 1.23 -8.31
N LEU A 302 20.67 2.18 -7.62
CA LEU A 302 20.78 3.61 -7.94
C LEU A 302 22.25 4.05 -7.92
N GLY A 303 22.99 3.71 -6.86
CA GLY A 303 24.43 3.97 -6.76
C GLY A 303 25.22 3.37 -7.93
N HIS A 304 24.85 2.17 -8.39
CA HIS A 304 25.46 1.52 -9.56
C HIS A 304 25.22 2.26 -10.89
N TYR A 305 24.04 2.86 -11.05
CA TYR A 305 23.70 3.69 -12.22
C TYR A 305 24.44 5.03 -12.20
N MET A 306 24.57 5.63 -11.02
CA MET A 306 25.20 6.94 -10.81
C MET A 306 26.71 6.88 -10.56
N LYS A 307 27.30 5.68 -10.47
CA LYS A 307 28.74 5.46 -10.22
C LYS A 307 29.22 5.97 -8.85
N ILE A 308 28.38 5.81 -7.84
CA ILE A 308 28.69 6.20 -6.46
C ILE A 308 29.36 5.03 -5.74
N PRO A 309 30.44 5.26 -4.94
CA PRO A 309 31.13 4.19 -4.22
C PRO A 309 30.20 3.36 -3.32
N PRO A 310 30.24 2.01 -3.36
CA PRO A 310 29.36 1.15 -2.56
C PRO A 310 29.50 1.33 -1.05
N LYS A 311 30.73 1.55 -0.54
CA LYS A 311 30.99 1.80 0.89
C LYS A 311 30.30 3.08 1.38
N SER A 312 30.36 4.15 0.60
CA SER A 312 29.68 5.41 0.89
C SER A 312 28.16 5.24 0.87
N MET A 313 27.63 4.50 -0.11
CA MET A 313 26.20 4.16 -0.18
C MET A 313 25.71 3.45 1.08
N PHE A 314 26.45 2.44 1.55
CA PHE A 314 26.12 1.71 2.77
C PHE A 314 26.04 2.64 3.99
N ILE A 315 27.06 3.50 4.19
CA ILE A 315 27.12 4.40 5.34
C ILE A 315 25.97 5.41 5.30
N VAL A 316 25.71 6.02 4.14
CA VAL A 316 24.63 7.00 3.98
C VAL A 316 23.26 6.36 4.25
N GLN A 317 23.03 5.13 3.78
CA GLN A 317 21.79 4.41 4.05
C GLN A 317 21.65 4.05 5.54
N LEU A 318 22.73 3.64 6.21
CA LEU A 318 22.69 3.34 7.64
C LEU A 318 22.37 4.58 8.46
N VAL A 319 23.06 5.70 8.19
CA VAL A 319 22.81 6.99 8.85
C VAL A 319 21.40 7.48 8.54
N GLY A 320 20.98 7.41 7.27
CA GLY A 320 19.64 7.80 6.84
C GLY A 320 18.55 6.98 7.53
N THR A 321 18.78 5.67 7.73
CA THR A 321 17.85 4.79 8.44
C THR A 321 17.72 5.19 9.91
N LEU A 322 18.83 5.48 10.59
CA LEU A 322 18.83 5.92 12.00
C LEU A 322 18.15 7.28 12.19
N VAL A 323 18.40 8.23 11.27
CA VAL A 323 17.75 9.54 11.29
C VAL A 323 16.26 9.39 11.03
N ALA A 324 15.86 8.67 9.98
CA ALA A 324 14.46 8.46 9.63
C ALA A 324 13.70 7.73 10.74
N SER A 325 14.26 6.67 11.34
CA SER A 325 13.61 5.94 12.43
C SER A 325 13.41 6.82 13.66
N SER A 326 14.39 7.64 14.00
CA SER A 326 14.32 8.56 15.15
C SER A 326 13.28 9.66 14.93
N VAL A 327 13.25 10.25 13.73
CA VAL A 327 12.26 11.27 13.35
C VAL A 327 10.86 10.68 13.32
N TYR A 328 10.65 9.51 12.69
CA TYR A 328 9.35 8.86 12.66
C TYR A 328 8.83 8.52 14.06
N PHE A 329 9.69 7.97 14.93
CA PHE A 329 9.31 7.68 16.30
C PHE A 329 8.96 8.96 17.08
N GLY A 330 9.80 9.99 16.99
CA GLY A 330 9.57 11.27 17.66
C GLY A 330 8.30 11.98 17.19
N THR A 331 8.04 11.98 15.88
CA THR A 331 6.81 12.55 15.30
C THR A 331 5.58 11.75 15.71
N ALA A 332 5.64 10.41 15.69
CA ALA A 332 4.53 9.58 16.15
C ALA A 332 4.22 9.82 17.64
N TRP A 333 5.25 9.87 18.48
CA TRP A 333 5.11 10.19 19.90
C TRP A 333 4.47 11.56 20.11
N TRP A 334 4.98 12.58 19.41
CA TRP A 334 4.46 13.93 19.48
C TRP A 334 2.99 14.01 19.07
N ILE A 335 2.59 13.38 17.96
CA ILE A 335 1.19 13.39 17.48
C ILE A 335 0.28 12.74 18.51
N LEU A 336 0.66 11.56 19.04
CA LEU A 336 -0.16 10.82 20.00
C LEU A 336 -0.36 11.56 21.33
N GLU A 337 0.60 12.39 21.74
CA GLU A 337 0.52 13.15 23.01
C GLU A 337 -0.13 14.53 22.83
N SER A 338 0.02 15.17 21.66
CA SER A 338 -0.41 16.55 21.44
C SER A 338 -1.74 16.71 20.72
N VAL A 339 -2.15 15.75 19.88
CA VAL A 339 -3.39 15.85 19.09
C VAL A 339 -4.51 15.06 19.76
N PRO A 340 -5.53 15.72 20.33
CA PRO A 340 -6.65 15.02 20.96
C PRO A 340 -7.49 14.31 19.90
N ASN A 341 -7.99 13.11 20.22
CA ASN A 341 -8.88 12.30 19.38
C ASN A 341 -8.32 12.03 17.96
N VAL A 342 -7.00 11.92 17.84
CA VAL A 342 -6.37 11.53 16.57
C VAL A 342 -6.95 10.20 16.07
N CYS A 343 -7.22 10.11 14.77
CA CYS A 343 -7.86 8.96 14.11
C CYS A 343 -9.34 8.73 14.46
N ASP A 344 -9.99 9.55 15.29
CA ASP A 344 -11.42 9.42 15.62
C ASP A 344 -12.29 10.29 14.70
N LEU A 345 -12.82 9.68 13.64
CA LEU A 345 -13.60 10.37 12.61
C LEU A 345 -14.93 10.95 13.12
N ASP A 346 -15.46 10.47 14.24
CA ASP A 346 -16.76 10.92 14.76
C ASP A 346 -16.65 12.22 15.55
N VAL A 347 -15.46 12.50 16.12
CA VAL A 347 -15.19 13.66 16.96
C VAL A 347 -14.38 14.73 16.24
N LEU A 348 -13.64 14.36 15.18
CA LEU A 348 -12.81 15.29 14.43
C LEU A 348 -13.65 16.31 13.63
N PRO A 349 -13.18 17.56 13.52
CA PRO A 349 -13.84 18.57 12.70
C PRO A 349 -13.79 18.19 11.21
N GLU A 350 -14.84 18.58 10.47
CA GLU A 350 -14.89 18.37 9.01
C GLU A 350 -13.68 19.01 8.32
N GLY A 351 -12.99 18.23 7.48
CA GLY A 351 -11.76 18.67 6.81
C GLY A 351 -10.47 18.49 7.62
N SER A 352 -10.52 17.87 8.80
CA SER A 352 -9.33 17.55 9.58
C SER A 352 -8.38 16.59 8.82
N PRO A 353 -7.06 16.83 8.85
CA PRO A 353 -6.07 15.92 8.24
C PRO A 353 -5.82 14.65 9.09
N TRP A 354 -6.30 14.60 10.34
CA TRP A 354 -5.96 13.58 11.34
C TRP A 354 -6.80 12.29 11.22
N THR A 355 -7.10 11.86 10.00
CA THR A 355 -8.04 10.75 9.70
C THR A 355 -7.42 9.35 9.70
N CYS A 356 -6.08 9.24 9.73
CA CYS A 356 -5.35 7.98 9.90
C CYS A 356 -5.76 6.75 9.04
N PRO A 357 -6.11 6.90 7.75
CA PRO A 357 -6.75 5.81 7.00
C PRO A 357 -5.87 4.55 6.85
N GLY A 358 -4.55 4.69 6.88
CA GLY A 358 -3.63 3.55 6.84
C GLY A 358 -3.58 2.77 8.17
N TYR A 359 -3.72 3.47 9.30
CA TYR A 359 -3.75 2.84 10.63
C TYR A 359 -5.08 2.13 10.87
N ASP A 360 -6.20 2.66 10.37
CA ASP A 360 -7.51 1.99 10.45
C ASP A 360 -7.50 0.64 9.74
N VAL A 361 -6.93 0.56 8.54
CA VAL A 361 -6.76 -0.71 7.83
C VAL A 361 -5.87 -1.68 8.61
N PHE A 362 -4.80 -1.17 9.22
CA PHE A 362 -3.91 -1.96 10.07
C PHE A 362 -4.62 -2.48 11.33
N TYR A 363 -5.46 -1.64 11.95
CA TYR A 363 -6.27 -1.96 13.11
C TYR A 363 -7.32 -3.01 12.78
N SER A 364 -8.12 -2.80 11.72
CA SER A 364 -9.09 -3.78 11.22
C SER A 364 -8.45 -5.11 10.87
N ALA A 365 -7.28 -5.11 10.23
CA ALA A 365 -6.53 -6.32 9.94
C ALA A 365 -6.12 -7.07 11.22
N SER A 366 -5.68 -6.36 12.27
CA SER A 366 -5.31 -6.98 13.55
C SER A 366 -6.49 -7.71 14.23
N ILE A 367 -7.71 -7.22 14.03
CA ILE A 367 -8.93 -7.86 14.56
C ILE A 367 -9.24 -9.13 13.76
N ILE A 368 -9.20 -9.04 12.44
CA ILE A 368 -9.55 -10.13 11.51
C ILE A 368 -8.56 -11.30 11.67
N TRP A 369 -7.25 -11.01 11.60
CA TRP A 369 -6.21 -12.03 11.56
C TRP A 369 -5.65 -12.38 12.94
N GLY A 370 -5.63 -11.42 13.87
CA GLY A 370 -5.07 -11.59 15.21
C GLY A 370 -6.10 -12.04 16.23
N VAL A 371 -7.13 -11.23 16.48
CA VAL A 371 -8.15 -11.47 17.53
C VAL A 371 -9.02 -12.67 17.17
N VAL A 372 -9.77 -12.61 16.08
CA VAL A 372 -10.71 -13.66 15.70
C VAL A 372 -9.99 -14.89 15.17
N SER A 373 -8.82 -14.69 14.57
CA SER A 373 -7.97 -15.66 13.86
C SER A 373 -8.53 -16.09 12.50
N PRO A 374 -7.66 -16.53 11.56
CA PRO A 374 -8.09 -16.93 10.23
C PRO A 374 -9.05 -18.13 10.25
N ARG A 375 -8.94 -19.02 11.25
CA ARG A 375 -9.80 -20.19 11.38
C ARG A 375 -11.28 -19.82 11.57
N ARG A 376 -11.57 -18.74 12.29
CA ARG A 376 -12.94 -18.27 12.55
C ARG A 376 -13.44 -17.24 11.54
N MET A 377 -12.57 -16.74 10.66
CA MET A 377 -12.96 -15.87 9.54
C MET A 377 -13.16 -16.68 8.25
N PHE A 378 -12.10 -17.39 7.84
CA PHE A 378 -11.98 -18.07 6.55
C PHE A 378 -11.92 -19.60 6.69
N GLY A 379 -11.80 -20.14 7.89
CA GLY A 379 -11.74 -21.58 8.15
C GLY A 379 -13.10 -22.26 8.31
N ASP A 380 -13.09 -23.39 9.01
CA ASP A 380 -14.25 -24.24 9.31
C ASP A 380 -15.33 -23.55 10.13
N LEU A 381 -14.95 -22.58 10.96
CA LEU A 381 -15.87 -21.87 11.87
C LEU A 381 -16.39 -20.53 11.30
N GLY A 382 -15.82 -20.09 10.18
CA GLY A 382 -16.04 -18.76 9.61
C GLY A 382 -17.11 -18.67 8.53
N ILE A 383 -17.46 -17.43 8.19
CA ILE A 383 -18.47 -17.12 7.16
C ILE A 383 -17.83 -17.08 5.76
N TYR A 384 -16.53 -16.81 5.67
CA TYR A 384 -15.81 -16.54 4.43
C TYR A 384 -14.98 -17.73 3.93
N ARG A 385 -15.41 -18.96 4.23
CA ARG A 385 -14.67 -20.18 3.89
C ARG A 385 -14.34 -20.33 2.42
N GLU A 386 -15.24 -19.86 1.56
CA GLU A 386 -15.10 -19.99 0.11
C GLU A 386 -13.92 -19.18 -0.45
N GLN A 387 -13.39 -18.22 0.30
CA GLN A 387 -12.25 -17.42 -0.14
C GLN A 387 -10.95 -18.22 -0.24
N TYR A 388 -10.83 -19.35 0.48
CA TYR A 388 -9.67 -20.23 0.32
C TYR A 388 -9.60 -20.93 -1.04
N TRP A 389 -10.73 -21.09 -1.75
CA TRP A 389 -10.71 -21.58 -3.14
C TRP A 389 -9.99 -20.61 -4.08
N VAL A 390 -9.89 -19.34 -3.70
CA VAL A 390 -9.21 -18.32 -4.51
C VAL A 390 -7.69 -18.56 -4.55
N PHE A 391 -7.11 -19.26 -3.56
CA PHE A 391 -5.72 -19.76 -3.67
C PHE A 391 -5.55 -20.73 -4.84
N LEU A 392 -6.51 -21.64 -5.03
CA LEU A 392 -6.46 -22.59 -6.15
C LEU A 392 -6.61 -21.85 -7.49
N LEU A 393 -7.55 -20.90 -7.55
CA LEU A 393 -7.74 -20.06 -8.74
C LEU A 393 -6.47 -19.27 -9.08
N GLY A 394 -5.81 -18.69 -8.07
CA GLY A 394 -4.54 -17.98 -8.25
C GLY A 394 -3.43 -18.90 -8.77
N LEU A 395 -3.30 -20.10 -8.22
CA LEU A 395 -2.31 -21.10 -8.66
C LEU A 395 -2.50 -21.52 -10.13
N LEU A 396 -3.75 -21.61 -10.58
CA LEU A 396 -4.10 -22.02 -11.95
C LEU A 396 -4.15 -20.87 -12.95
N ALA A 397 -4.25 -19.62 -12.49
CA ALA A 397 -4.40 -18.44 -13.35
C ALA A 397 -3.28 -18.27 -14.40
N PRO A 398 -2.00 -18.58 -14.13
CA PRO A 398 -0.96 -18.50 -15.15
C PRO A 398 -1.03 -19.67 -16.15
N PHE A 399 -1.85 -19.53 -17.20
CA PHE A 399 -2.00 -20.56 -18.23
C PHE A 399 -0.84 -20.57 -19.25
N PRO A 400 -0.09 -21.68 -19.40
CA PRO A 400 1.16 -21.70 -20.19
C PRO A 400 0.97 -21.80 -21.71
N HIS A 401 -0.26 -21.92 -22.22
CA HIS A 401 -0.49 -22.49 -23.55
C HIS A 401 -0.20 -21.59 -24.77
N LYS A 402 0.01 -20.27 -24.62
CA LYS A 402 0.17 -19.36 -25.78
C LYS A 402 1.24 -18.28 -25.58
N LYS A 403 1.99 -17.95 -26.64
CA LYS A 403 3.12 -17.00 -26.61
C LYS A 403 2.76 -15.58 -26.14
N TRP A 404 1.58 -15.07 -26.50
CA TRP A 404 1.05 -13.79 -26.01
C TRP A 404 0.74 -13.76 -24.50
N ILE A 405 0.40 -14.91 -23.89
CA ILE A 405 0.11 -14.99 -22.45
C ILE A 405 1.39 -14.79 -21.62
N LYS A 406 2.58 -15.07 -22.20
CA LYS A 406 3.87 -14.74 -21.58
C LYS A 406 4.07 -13.23 -21.34
N LEU A 407 3.31 -12.37 -22.02
CA LEU A 407 3.35 -10.91 -21.83
C LEU A 407 2.38 -10.44 -20.73
N ILE A 408 1.51 -11.33 -20.25
CA ILE A 408 0.50 -11.03 -19.23
C ILE A 408 1.01 -11.48 -17.87
N HIS A 409 1.38 -10.51 -17.03
CA HIS A 409 1.73 -10.79 -15.64
C HIS A 409 0.46 -10.93 -14.79
N MET A 410 -0.08 -12.16 -14.71
CA MET A 410 -1.25 -12.45 -13.88
C MET A 410 -1.13 -12.01 -12.41
N PRO A 411 0.03 -12.16 -11.73
CA PRO A 411 0.18 -11.65 -10.37
C PRO A 411 0.01 -10.13 -10.26
N LEU A 412 0.36 -9.38 -11.31
CA LEU A 412 0.20 -7.92 -11.33
C LEU A 412 -1.27 -7.52 -11.47
N ILE A 413 -2.05 -8.28 -12.26
CA ILE A 413 -3.48 -8.03 -12.46
C ILE A 413 -4.26 -8.37 -11.19
N LEU A 414 -4.01 -9.54 -10.61
CA LEU A 414 -4.66 -9.97 -9.37
C LEU A 414 -4.24 -9.09 -8.19
N GLY A 415 -2.99 -8.63 -8.18
CA GLY A 415 -2.45 -7.74 -7.14
C GLY A 415 -2.75 -6.27 -7.35
N ALA A 416 -3.54 -5.88 -8.36
CA ALA A 416 -3.80 -4.48 -8.68
C ALA A 416 -4.44 -3.74 -7.50
N SER A 417 -5.38 -4.37 -6.79
CA SER A 417 -6.09 -3.76 -5.66
C SER A 417 -5.33 -3.84 -4.33
N ALA A 418 -4.04 -4.17 -4.31
CA ALA A 418 -3.30 -4.42 -3.06
C ALA A 418 -3.21 -3.20 -2.13
N SER A 419 -3.33 -1.97 -2.67
CA SER A 419 -3.32 -0.72 -1.88
C SER A 419 -4.72 -0.21 -1.54
N MET A 420 -5.79 -0.94 -1.91
CA MET A 420 -7.18 -0.58 -1.61
C MET A 420 -7.73 -1.49 -0.52
N PRO A 421 -8.15 -0.98 0.64
CA PRO A 421 -7.92 0.36 1.20
C PRO A 421 -6.47 0.53 1.74
N PRO A 422 -5.96 1.75 2.00
CA PRO A 422 -6.68 3.02 2.11
C PRO A 422 -6.92 3.74 0.78
N ALA A 423 -6.24 3.35 -0.31
CA ALA A 423 -6.46 3.97 -1.60
C ALA A 423 -7.91 3.76 -2.06
N LYS A 424 -8.56 4.85 -2.45
CA LYS A 424 -9.93 4.86 -2.95
C LYS A 424 -10.00 4.64 -4.47
N PRO A 425 -11.15 4.22 -5.03
CA PRO A 425 -11.29 3.97 -6.47
C PRO A 425 -10.89 5.13 -7.37
N VAL A 426 -11.13 6.38 -6.94
CA VAL A 426 -10.75 7.59 -7.70
C VAL A 426 -9.25 7.64 -8.03
N HIS A 427 -8.39 7.17 -7.12
CA HIS A 427 -6.94 7.15 -7.34
C HIS A 427 -6.57 6.20 -8.47
N TYR A 428 -7.17 5.01 -8.50
CA TYR A 428 -6.89 3.99 -9.51
C TYR A 428 -7.36 4.41 -10.91
N TRP A 429 -8.54 5.00 -11.01
CA TRP A 429 -9.03 5.56 -12.28
C TRP A 429 -8.16 6.70 -12.77
N SER A 430 -7.71 7.57 -11.86
CA SER A 430 -6.80 8.68 -12.19
C SER A 430 -5.45 8.17 -12.68
N TRP A 431 -4.87 7.17 -11.99
CA TRP A 431 -3.63 6.52 -12.41
C TRP A 431 -3.75 5.84 -13.77
N ALA A 432 -4.88 5.16 -14.03
CA ALA A 432 -5.14 4.53 -15.32
C ALA A 432 -5.25 5.58 -16.45
N ALA A 433 -5.96 6.68 -16.23
CA ALA A 433 -6.12 7.75 -17.21
C ALA A 433 -4.79 8.46 -17.52
N VAL A 434 -4.04 8.87 -16.48
CA VAL A 434 -2.72 9.49 -16.63
C VAL A 434 -1.74 8.52 -17.29
N GLY A 435 -1.73 7.27 -16.82
CA GLY A 435 -0.90 6.20 -17.38
C GLY A 435 -1.16 5.97 -18.86
N PHE A 436 -2.43 5.92 -19.30
CA PHE A 436 -2.81 5.80 -20.70
C PHE A 436 -2.38 7.02 -21.51
N PHE A 437 -2.64 8.23 -21.03
CA PHE A 437 -2.25 9.45 -21.74
C PHE A 437 -0.73 9.54 -21.98
N PHE A 438 0.07 9.34 -20.93
CA PHE A 438 1.52 9.46 -21.04
C PHE A 438 2.17 8.27 -21.76
N ASN A 439 1.76 7.04 -21.46
CA ASN A 439 2.45 5.85 -21.99
C ASN A 439 1.86 5.32 -23.30
N TYR A 440 0.62 5.64 -23.64
CA TYR A 440 0.04 5.27 -24.93
C TYR A 440 0.01 6.44 -25.91
N TYR A 441 -0.70 7.53 -25.58
CA TYR A 441 -0.86 8.66 -26.51
C TYR A 441 0.45 9.41 -26.74
N LEU A 442 1.09 9.88 -25.66
CA LEU A 442 2.26 10.74 -25.75
C LEU A 442 3.51 9.99 -26.19
N TYR A 443 3.69 8.76 -25.72
CA TYR A 443 4.76 7.88 -26.20
C TYR A 443 4.67 7.61 -27.71
N LYS A 444 3.47 7.36 -28.24
CA LYS A 444 3.25 7.05 -29.67
C LYS A 444 3.40 8.28 -30.57
N LYS A 445 2.89 9.44 -30.13
CA LYS A 445 2.86 10.66 -30.95
C LYS A 445 4.10 11.53 -30.79
N HIS A 446 4.68 11.60 -29.60
CA HIS A 446 5.78 12.50 -29.24
C HIS A 446 6.93 11.79 -28.49
N LYS A 447 7.41 10.67 -29.06
CA LYS A 447 8.43 9.80 -28.44
C LYS A 447 9.70 10.54 -27.99
N GLY A 448 10.18 11.49 -28.77
CA GLY A 448 11.38 12.27 -28.44
C GLY A 448 11.20 13.17 -27.21
N TRP A 449 10.00 13.74 -27.03
CA TRP A 449 9.68 14.51 -25.83
C TRP A 449 9.54 13.58 -24.62
N TRP A 450 8.83 12.45 -24.78
CA TRP A 450 8.60 11.49 -23.70
C TRP A 450 9.92 10.96 -23.13
N ALA A 451 10.84 10.52 -23.99
CA ALA A 451 12.13 9.97 -23.56
C ALA A 451 13.02 10.98 -22.82
N ARG A 452 12.87 12.28 -23.09
CA ARG A 452 13.69 13.34 -22.48
C ARG A 452 13.07 13.93 -21.21
N HIS A 453 11.75 14.09 -21.17
CA HIS A 453 11.08 14.90 -20.15
C HIS A 453 10.09 14.15 -19.26
N ALA A 454 9.59 12.97 -19.64
CA ALA A 454 8.51 12.31 -18.88
C ALA A 454 8.90 12.00 -17.43
N TYR A 455 10.10 11.47 -17.21
CA TYR A 455 10.60 11.18 -15.86
C TYR A 455 10.89 12.45 -15.05
N ILE A 456 11.36 13.52 -15.70
CA ILE A 456 11.62 14.80 -15.03
C ILE A 456 10.31 15.49 -14.65
N LEU A 457 9.29 15.41 -15.52
CA LEU A 457 7.95 15.90 -15.25
C LEU A 457 7.37 15.22 -14.00
N SER A 458 7.42 13.88 -13.94
CA SER A 458 6.96 13.12 -12.78
C SER A 458 7.67 13.58 -11.50
N ALA A 459 9.01 13.61 -11.52
CA ALA A 459 9.80 14.03 -10.37
C ALA A 459 9.51 15.46 -9.91
N ALA A 460 9.30 16.39 -10.85
CA ALA A 460 8.98 17.78 -10.55
C ALA A 460 7.57 17.95 -9.97
N MET A 461 6.59 17.19 -10.48
CA MET A 461 5.23 17.19 -9.95
C MET A 461 5.18 16.63 -8.52
N ASP A 462 5.82 15.47 -8.30
CA ASP A 462 5.88 14.83 -6.98
C ASP A 462 6.55 15.75 -5.95
N ALA A 463 7.68 16.37 -6.32
CA ALA A 463 8.36 17.34 -5.46
C ALA A 463 7.47 18.57 -5.18
N GLY A 464 6.85 19.16 -6.22
CA GLY A 464 6.01 20.36 -6.05
C GLY A 464 4.84 20.12 -5.10
N VAL A 465 4.17 18.97 -5.23
CA VAL A 465 3.08 18.55 -4.32
C VAL A 465 3.60 18.33 -2.90
N ALA A 466 4.70 17.61 -2.71
CA ALA A 466 5.26 17.32 -1.39
C ALA A 466 5.66 18.60 -0.63
N PHE A 467 6.39 19.52 -1.28
CA PHE A 467 6.80 20.77 -0.65
C PHE A 467 5.61 21.68 -0.33
N MET A 468 4.62 21.75 -1.22
CA MET A 468 3.42 22.54 -0.95
C MET A 468 2.56 21.93 0.16
N GLY A 469 2.44 20.60 0.22
CA GLY A 469 1.74 19.91 1.31
C GLY A 469 2.36 20.19 2.68
N ILE A 470 3.70 20.14 2.79
CA ILE A 470 4.42 20.50 4.02
C ILE A 470 4.16 21.97 4.39
N LEU A 471 4.21 22.88 3.40
CA LEU A 471 3.95 24.29 3.64
C LEU A 471 2.52 24.53 4.13
N LEU A 472 1.51 23.94 3.49
CA LEU A 472 0.11 24.03 3.89
C LEU A 472 -0.11 23.47 5.30
N PHE A 473 0.53 22.34 5.62
CA PHE A 473 0.45 21.73 6.94
C PHE A 473 0.97 22.66 8.03
N PHE A 474 2.23 23.12 7.93
CA PHE A 474 2.84 23.95 8.97
C PHE A 474 2.32 25.40 9.00
N ALA A 475 1.90 25.95 7.87
CA ALA A 475 1.40 27.32 7.81
C ALA A 475 -0.06 27.44 8.28
N LEU A 476 -0.90 26.44 7.98
CA LEU A 476 -2.36 26.54 8.11
C LEU A 476 -2.96 25.37 8.90
N GLN A 477 -2.84 24.13 8.42
CA GLN A 477 -3.58 22.98 8.98
C GLN A 477 -3.18 22.66 10.43
N SER A 478 -1.90 22.80 10.77
CA SER A 478 -1.39 22.60 12.15
C SER A 478 -1.88 23.65 13.15
N LYS A 479 -2.47 24.76 12.67
CA LYS A 479 -3.07 25.82 13.50
C LYS A 479 -4.59 25.79 13.43
N ASP A 480 -5.17 24.67 12.99
CA ASP A 480 -6.61 24.49 12.79
C ASP A 480 -7.25 25.48 11.79
N ILE A 481 -6.46 25.98 10.83
CA ILE A 481 -6.95 26.84 9.76
C ILE A 481 -7.18 25.98 8.52
N TYR A 482 -8.42 25.51 8.33
CA TYR A 482 -8.76 24.57 7.27
C TYR A 482 -9.31 25.23 5.99
N GLY A 483 -9.75 26.49 6.05
CA GLY A 483 -10.31 27.22 4.92
C GLY A 483 -11.69 27.81 5.24
N PRO A 484 -12.30 28.59 4.33
CA PRO A 484 -13.68 29.07 4.52
C PRO A 484 -14.67 27.90 4.40
N ASN A 485 -15.79 27.94 5.13
CA ASN A 485 -16.84 26.92 5.01
C ASN A 485 -17.66 27.16 3.72
N TRP A 486 -17.45 26.33 2.69
CA TRP A 486 -18.22 26.35 1.44
C TRP A 486 -18.09 25.01 0.72
N TRP A 487 -18.92 24.78 -0.31
CA TRP A 487 -19.01 23.51 -1.07
C TRP A 487 -17.67 22.94 -1.55
N GLY A 488 -16.70 23.80 -1.85
CA GLY A 488 -15.38 23.41 -2.31
C GLY A 488 -14.46 22.83 -1.23
N LEU A 489 -14.73 23.13 0.05
CA LEU A 489 -13.88 22.73 1.17
C LEU A 489 -14.16 21.30 1.65
N ASP A 490 -15.39 20.81 1.47
CA ASP A 490 -15.76 19.45 1.85
C ASP A 490 -14.83 18.48 1.12
N ALA A 491 -13.88 17.86 1.82
CA ALA A 491 -12.96 16.86 1.26
C ALA A 491 -13.71 15.52 1.00
N SER A 492 -14.89 15.63 0.38
CA SER A 492 -15.82 14.58 0.06
C SER A 492 -16.14 14.62 -1.43
N ASP A 493 -16.68 13.52 -1.94
CA ASP A 493 -17.21 13.43 -3.29
C ASP A 493 -18.68 13.83 -3.38
N HIS A 494 -19.21 14.45 -2.31
CA HIS A 494 -20.61 14.86 -2.17
C HIS A 494 -21.60 13.69 -2.30
N CYS A 495 -21.13 12.46 -2.08
CA CYS A 495 -21.92 11.23 -2.10
C CYS A 495 -22.24 10.75 -0.68
N THR A 496 -23.00 11.53 0.08
CA THR A 496 -23.28 11.24 1.51
C THR A 496 -23.96 9.89 1.74
N LEU A 497 -24.76 9.42 0.78
CA LEU A 497 -25.49 8.15 0.86
C LEU A 497 -24.66 6.94 0.41
N ALA A 498 -23.45 7.13 -0.10
CA ALA A 498 -22.63 6.01 -0.58
C ALA A 498 -22.25 5.02 0.54
N LYS A 499 -22.18 5.49 1.79
CA LYS A 499 -21.91 4.64 2.96
C LYS A 499 -23.15 3.86 3.44
N CYS A 500 -24.35 4.17 2.93
CA CYS A 500 -25.58 3.61 3.48
C CYS A 500 -25.82 2.16 3.05
N PRO A 501 -26.31 1.28 3.95
CA PRO A 501 -26.68 -0.08 3.58
C PRO A 501 -27.91 -0.10 2.65
N THR A 502 -28.07 -1.18 1.90
CA THR A 502 -29.19 -1.36 0.96
C THR A 502 -30.17 -2.47 1.37
N ALA A 503 -29.93 -3.13 2.50
CA ALA A 503 -30.79 -4.19 3.01
C ALA A 503 -32.05 -3.64 3.72
N PRO A 504 -33.25 -4.18 3.42
CA PRO A 504 -34.46 -3.83 4.15
C PRO A 504 -34.33 -4.13 5.65
N GLY A 505 -34.82 -3.23 6.51
CA GLY A 505 -34.82 -3.39 7.96
C GLY A 505 -33.50 -3.07 8.67
N VAL A 506 -32.43 -2.70 7.95
CA VAL A 506 -31.19 -2.20 8.56
C VAL A 506 -31.27 -0.69 8.68
N GLN A 507 -31.25 -0.17 9.91
CA GLN A 507 -31.24 1.26 10.19
C GLN A 507 -29.85 1.68 10.67
N VAL A 508 -29.21 2.57 9.91
CA VAL A 508 -27.95 3.22 10.27
C VAL A 508 -28.22 4.72 10.38
N GLN A 509 -27.66 5.36 11.41
CA GLN A 509 -27.85 6.78 11.65
C GLN A 509 -27.37 7.60 10.44
N GLY A 510 -28.20 8.54 9.97
CA GLY A 510 -27.91 9.35 8.78
C GLY A 510 -28.28 8.72 7.43
N CYS A 511 -28.80 7.48 7.42
CA CYS A 511 -29.22 6.79 6.20
C CYS A 511 -30.76 6.68 6.09
N PRO A 512 -31.33 6.78 4.87
CA PRO A 512 -32.76 6.59 4.67
C PRO A 512 -33.17 5.14 4.96
N ALA A 513 -34.27 4.96 5.68
CA ALA A 513 -34.82 3.63 5.90
C ALA A 513 -35.37 3.06 4.58
N ILE A 514 -34.87 1.88 4.18
CA ILE A 514 -35.35 1.16 3.01
C ILE A 514 -36.46 0.23 3.48
N SER A 515 -37.69 0.58 3.14
CA SER A 515 -38.92 -0.17 3.43
C SER A 515 -39.09 -1.37 2.52
#